data_AF-A0AAX1F793-F1
#
_entry.id   AF-A0AAX1F793-F1
#
_cell.length_a   1.000
_cell.length_b   1.000
_cell.length_c   1.000
_cell.angle_alpha   90.00
_cell.angle_beta   90.00
_cell.angle_gamma   90.00
#
_symmetry.space_group_name_H-M   'P 1'
#
loop_
_entity.id
_entity.type
_entity.pdbx_description
1 polymer ?
#
loop_
_entity_poly.entity_id
_entity_poly.type
_entity_poly.pdbx_seq_one_letter_code
_entity_poly.pdbx_strand_id
1 'polypeptide(L)' 'MMMNLGIVLSEILAEAEYTPSEIKELLAQAGYDVSLEKLTDHLNLLVTIGSARKHPDGKFSTLPF' A
#
# COMPACT_ATOMS: atom_id res chain seq x y z
N MET A 1 12.53 13.79 -11.06
CA MET A 1 11.46 13.01 -11.73
C MET A 1 10.50 12.60 -10.62
N MET A 2 9.24 13.04 -10.66
CA MET A 2 8.26 12.65 -9.64
C MET A 2 7.96 11.17 -9.86
N MET A 3 8.18 10.31 -8.85
CA MET A 3 7.74 8.91 -8.93
C MET A 3 6.21 8.87 -9.05
N ASN A 4 5.66 7.78 -9.57
CA ASN A 4 4.22 7.58 -9.62
C ASN A 4 3.76 6.95 -8.30
N LEU A 5 2.67 7.45 -7.70
CA LEU A 5 2.10 6.92 -6.46
C LEU A 5 1.92 5.39 -6.49
N GLY A 6 1.47 4.83 -7.61
CA GLY A 6 1.27 3.40 -7.77
C GLY A 6 2.58 2.60 -7.77
N ILE A 7 3.67 3.18 -8.30
CA ILE A 7 5.00 2.55 -8.26
C ILE A 7 5.49 2.52 -6.82
N VAL A 8 5.45 3.65 -6.12
CA VAL A 8 5.90 3.75 -4.73
C VAL A 8 5.08 2.84 -3.81
N LEU A 9 3.77 2.77 -4.00
CA LEU A 9 2.92 1.84 -3.25
C LEU A 9 3.31 0.38 -3.52
N SER A 10 3.62 0.03 -4.78
CA SER A 10 4.03 -1.33 -5.13
C SER A 10 5.37 -1.70 -4.51
N GLU A 11 6.33 -0.76 -4.48
CA GLU A 11 7.62 -0.92 -3.81
C GLU A 11 7.44 -1.14 -2.31
N ILE A 12 6.65 -0.30 -1.63
CA ILE A 12 6.32 -0.45 -0.21
C ILE A 12 5.74 -1.84 0.08
N LEU A 13 4.74 -2.27 -0.69
CA LEU A 13 4.10 -3.58 -0.49
C LEU A 13 5.06 -4.76 -0.74
N ALA A 14 6.10 -4.57 -1.55
CA ALA A 14 7.07 -5.62 -1.89
C ALA A 14 8.17 -5.78 -0.82
N GLU A 15 8.42 -4.75 -0.01
CA GLU A 15 9.46 -4.78 1.02
C GLU A 15 9.05 -5.60 2.25
N ALA A 16 7.82 -5.40 2.75
CA ALA A 16 7.34 -6.03 3.97
C ALA A 16 5.81 -5.98 4.08
N GLU A 17 5.30 -6.39 5.25
CA GLU A 17 3.90 -6.31 5.60
C GLU A 17 3.63 -5.06 6.44
N TYR A 18 2.72 -4.21 5.99
CA TYR A 18 2.41 -2.94 6.63
C TYR A 18 0.91 -2.76 6.85
N THR A 19 0.53 -2.12 7.95
CA THR A 19 -0.83 -1.60 8.16
C THR A 19 -1.10 -0.40 7.25
N PRO A 20 -2.36 -0.06 6.96
CA PRO A 20 -2.69 1.14 6.17
C PRO A 20 -2.10 2.44 6.76
N SER A 21 -1.99 2.55 8.08
CA SER A 21 -1.38 3.72 8.73
C SER A 21 0.12 3.82 8.45
N GLU A 22 0.85 2.71 8.54
CA GLU A 22 2.29 2.66 8.22
C GLU A 22 2.52 2.97 6.73
N ILE A 23 1.71 2.41 5.83
CA ILE A 23 1.79 2.72 4.40
C ILE A 23 1.56 4.21 4.15
N LYS A 24 0.58 4.83 4.83
CA LYS A 24 0.34 6.28 4.74
C LYS A 24 1.55 7.10 5.18
N GLU A 25 2.23 6.71 6.25
CA GLU A 25 3.44 7.38 6.73
C GLU A 25 4.59 7.27 5.72
N LEU A 26 4.80 6.08 5.13
CA LEU A 26 5.82 5.87 4.09
C LEU A 26 5.51 6.67 2.82
N LEU A 27 4.25 6.73 2.40
CA LEU A 27 3.81 7.56 1.28
C LEU A 27 4.02 9.05 1.56
N ALA A 28 3.76 9.51 2.78
CA ALA A 28 4.01 10.89 3.18
C ALA A 28 5.51 11.24 3.16
N GLN A 29 6.39 10.31 3.59
CA GLN A 29 7.84 10.47 3.48
C GLN A 29 8.30 10.58 2.01
N ALA A 30 7.62 9.91 1.09
CA ALA A 30 7.84 10.02 -0.36
C ALA A 30 7.16 11.25 -1.00
N GLY A 31 6.48 12.09 -0.22
CA GLY A 31 5.86 13.33 -0.69
C GLY A 31 4.42 13.20 -1.19
N TYR A 32 3.73 12.10 -0.90
CA TYR A 32 2.31 11.91 -1.23
C TYR A 32 1.41 12.12 -0.02
N ASP A 33 0.43 13.01 -0.17
CA ASP A 33 -0.63 13.19 0.82
C ASP A 33 -1.89 12.44 0.39
N VAL A 34 -2.21 11.35 1.09
CA VAL A 34 -3.40 10.53 0.87
C VAL A 34 -4.14 10.33 2.20
N SER A 35 -5.47 10.41 2.17
CA SER A 35 -6.27 10.09 3.35
C SER A 35 -6.22 8.59 3.65
N LEU A 36 -6.26 8.23 4.93
CA LEU A 36 -6.22 6.83 5.36
C LEU A 36 -7.39 6.02 4.79
N GLU A 37 -8.58 6.64 4.70
CA GLU A 37 -9.79 6.04 4.10
C GLU A 37 -9.55 5.67 2.63
N LYS A 38 -9.13 6.64 1.80
CA LYS A 38 -8.87 6.41 0.37
C LYS A 38 -7.76 5.38 0.14
N LEU A 39 -6.71 5.43 0.96
CA LEU A 39 -5.64 4.44 0.91
C LEU A 39 -6.16 3.04 1.24
N THR A 40 -6.97 2.91 2.29
CA THR A 40 -7.54 1.62 2.71
C THR A 40 -8.48 1.05 1.63
N ASP A 41 -9.33 1.89 1.04
CA ASP A 41 -10.20 1.49 -0.08
C ASP A 41 -9.38 1.02 -1.28
N HIS A 42 -8.32 1.74 -1.62
CA HIS A 42 -7.44 1.37 -2.71
C HIS A 42 -6.70 0.05 -2.44
N LEU A 43 -6.20 -0.16 -1.22
CA LEU A 43 -5.57 -1.42 -0.82
C LEU A 43 -6.56 -2.60 -0.91
N ASN A 44 -7.81 -2.42 -0.46
CA ASN A 44 -8.84 -3.44 -0.59
C ASN A 44 -9.21 -3.72 -2.06
N LEU A 45 -9.18 -2.70 -2.92
CA LEU A 45 -9.34 -2.88 -4.37
C LEU A 45 -8.21 -3.73 -4.95
N LEU A 46 -6.95 -3.43 -4.59
CA LEU A 46 -5.78 -4.20 -5.04
C LEU A 46 -5.88 -5.68 -4.62
N VAL A 47 -6.39 -5.95 -3.42
CA VAL A 47 -6.67 -7.33 -2.96
C VAL A 47 -7.75 -7.98 -3.81
N THR A 48 -8.83 -7.27 -4.10
CA THR A 48 -9.96 -7.77 -4.90
C THR A 48 -9.54 -8.17 -6.31
N ILE A 49 -8.63 -7.40 -6.93
CA ILE A 49 -8.12 -7.68 -8.27
C ILE A 49 -6.91 -8.62 -8.29
N GLY A 50 -6.53 -9.18 -7.14
CA GLY A 50 -5.39 -10.11 -7.03
C GLY A 50 -4.03 -9.46 -7.27
N SER A 51 -3.86 -8.18 -6.93
CA SER A 51 -2.59 -7.45 -7.02
C SER A 51 -1.89 -7.28 -5.66
N ALA A 52 -2.59 -7.55 -4.55
CA ALA A 52 -2.04 -7.49 -3.19
C ALA A 52 -2.66 -8.57 -2.30
N ARG A 53 -2.05 -8.81 -1.13
CA ARG A 53 -2.57 -9.68 -0.08
C ARG A 53 -2.98 -8.84 1.13
N LYS A 54 -4.14 -9.14 1.72
CA LYS A 54 -4.53 -8.68 3.06
C LYS A 54 -4.34 -9.81 4.06
N HIS A 55 -3.63 -9.53 5.13
CA HIS A 55 -3.33 -10.47 6.21
C HIS A 55 -4.40 -10.43 7.31
N PRO A 56 -4.56 -11.50 8.11
CA PRO A 56 -5.54 -11.54 9.20
C PRO A 56 -5.36 -10.46 10.28
N ASP A 57 -4.13 -9.96 10.44
CA ASP A 57 -3.78 -8.88 11.38
C ASP A 57 -4.03 -7.47 10.82
N GLY A 58 -4.59 -7.37 9.60
CA GLY A 58 -4.90 -6.11 8.95
C GLY A 58 -3.75 -5.50 8.15
N LYS A 59 -2.61 -6.19 8.03
CA LYS A 59 -1.50 -5.76 7.17
C LYS A 59 -1.73 -6.08 5.70
N PHE A 60 -0.96 -5.42 4.86
CA PHE A 60 -0.93 -5.60 3.41
C PHE A 60 0.50 -5.83 2.91
N SER A 61 0.65 -6.66 1.89
CA SER A 61 1.90 -6.92 1.17
C SER A 61 1.61 -7.29 -0.29
N THR A 62 2.63 -7.49 -1.12
CA THR A 62 2.46 -8.17 -2.41
C THR A 62 2.02 -9.61 -2.21
N LEU A 63 1.56 -10.22 -3.30
CA LEU A 63 1.41 -11.68 -3.35
C LEU A 63 2.79 -12.36 -3.24
N PRO A 64 2.88 -13.52 -2.57
CA PRO A 64 4.08 -14.35 -2.63
C PRO A 64 4.31 -14.83 -4.07
N PHE A 65 5.55 -14.78 -4.53
CA PHE A 65 5.99 -15.37 -5.79
C PHE A 65 6.00 -16.90 -5.70
#